data_AF-A0A1A8RTE4-F1
#
_entry.id   AF-A0A1A8RTE4-F1
#
_cell.length_a   1.000
_cell.length_b   1.000
_cell.length_c   1.000
_cell.angle_alpha   90.00
_cell.angle_beta   90.00
_cell.angle_gamma   90.00
#
_symmetry.space_group_name_H-M   'P 1'
#
loop_
_entity.id
_entity.type
_entity.pdbx_description
1 polymer ?
#
loop_
_entity_poly.entity_id
_entity_poly.type
_entity_poly.pdbx_seq_one_letter_code
_entity_poly.pdbx_strand_id
1 'polypeptide(L)'
;SVCKQSISSYHDAQLPEHHIDAYAPCPPGWESQSGLLHCFKVFHDEKVLMKRSWVEADFFCQALGAQLASFQHYEEQVFVKRLLT
;
A
#
# COMPACT_ATOMS: atom_id res chain seq x y z
N SER A 1 6.66 -37.33 -12.03
CA SER A 1 6.88 -36.01 -11.41
C SER A 1 6.01 -34.99 -12.11
N VAL A 2 5.48 -33.99 -11.39
CA VAL A 2 4.65 -32.92 -11.98
C VAL A 2 5.41 -31.59 -11.83
N CYS A 3 5.55 -30.85 -12.93
CA CYS A 3 6.23 -29.55 -12.97
C CYS A 3 5.22 -28.46 -13.37
N LYS A 4 5.39 -27.24 -12.83
CA LYS A 4 4.61 -26.05 -13.19
C LYS A 4 5.51 -25.11 -13.98
N GLN A 5 5.04 -24.67 -15.15
CA GLN A 5 5.65 -23.57 -15.89
C GLN A 5 5.00 -22.27 -15.46
N SER A 6 5.79 -21.21 -15.28
CA SER A 6 5.24 -19.87 -15.12
C SER A 6 4.53 -19.48 -16.42
N ILE A 7 3.27 -19.09 -16.30
CA ILE A 7 2.57 -18.36 -17.37
C ILE A 7 3.21 -16.97 -17.33
N SER A 8 4.30 -16.79 -18.07
CA SER A 8 5.03 -15.52 -18.23
C SER A 8 4.04 -14.38 -18.52
N SER A 9 3.59 -13.68 -17.47
CA SER A 9 2.68 -12.53 -17.57
C SER A 9 2.38 -11.81 -16.25
N TYR A 10 3.17 -12.01 -15.18
CA TYR A 10 3.54 -10.80 -14.42
C TYR A 10 4.52 -10.05 -15.33
N HIS A 11 4.00 -9.54 -16.46
CA HIS A 11 4.48 -8.27 -16.92
C HIS A 11 4.34 -7.40 -15.68
N ASP A 12 5.48 -6.99 -15.15
CA ASP A 12 5.61 -5.70 -14.49
C ASP A 12 4.60 -4.82 -15.21
N ALA A 13 3.44 -4.61 -14.58
CA ALA A 13 2.50 -3.63 -15.06
C ALA A 13 3.32 -2.38 -14.84
N GLN A 14 4.02 -1.98 -15.91
CA GLN A 14 4.95 -0.89 -15.92
C GLN A 14 4.16 0.22 -15.28
N LEU A 15 4.43 0.47 -13.99
CA LEU A 15 3.83 1.58 -13.29
C LEU A 15 4.16 2.71 -14.26
N PRO A 16 3.18 3.54 -14.69
CA PRO A 16 3.56 4.76 -15.38
C PRO A 16 4.70 5.33 -14.55
N GLU A 17 5.80 5.73 -15.22
CA GLU A 17 6.90 6.44 -14.58
C GLU A 17 6.36 7.78 -14.07
N HIS A 18 5.43 7.71 -13.12
CA HIS A 18 5.27 8.69 -12.10
C HIS A 18 6.66 8.70 -11.48
N HIS A 19 7.31 9.83 -11.66
CA HIS A 19 8.49 10.25 -10.95
C HIS A 19 8.15 10.18 -9.46
N ILE A 20 8.16 8.97 -8.90
CA ILE A 20 8.14 8.77 -7.47
C ILE A 20 9.51 9.26 -7.05
N ASP A 21 9.55 10.51 -6.60
CA ASP A 21 10.72 11.00 -5.91
C ASP A 21 10.85 10.15 -4.66
N ALA A 22 11.72 9.13 -4.74
CA ALA A 22 11.99 8.20 -3.67
C ALA A 22 12.53 8.89 -2.40
N TYR A 23 12.86 10.18 -2.48
CA TYR A 23 13.35 11.01 -1.40
C TYR A 23 12.33 12.05 -0.90
N ALA A 24 11.17 12.17 -1.55
CA ALA A 24 10.13 13.08 -1.09
C ALA A 24 9.56 12.61 0.27
N PRO A 25 9.38 13.52 1.24
CA PRO A 25 8.76 13.16 2.51
C PRO A 25 7.28 12.83 2.32
N CYS A 26 6.76 11.91 3.15
CA CYS A 26 5.34 11.60 3.15
C CYS A 26 4.49 12.83 3.53
N PRO A 27 3.28 12.98 2.94
CA PRO A 27 2.35 14.02 3.36
C PRO A 27 1.97 13.90 4.85
N PRO A 28 1.49 14.98 5.50
CA PRO A 28 1.14 14.95 6.92
C PRO A 28 0.17 13.81 7.28
N GLY A 29 0.54 13.03 8.30
CA GLY A 29 -0.25 11.89 8.78
C GLY A 29 -0.17 10.64 7.90
N TRP A 30 0.78 10.59 6.97
CA TRP A 30 1.21 9.39 6.25
C TRP A 30 2.62 8.99 6.69
N GLU A 31 2.92 7.70 6.66
CA GLU A 31 4.16 7.13 7.19
C GLU A 31 4.83 6.21 6.17
N SER A 32 6.15 6.21 6.16
CA SER A 32 6.97 5.27 5.38
C SER A 32 8.27 4.98 6.13
N GLN A 33 9.10 4.09 5.58
CA GLN A 33 10.45 3.81 6.09
C GLN A 33 11.47 3.86 4.95
N SER A 34 12.74 4.04 5.31
CA SER A 34 13.84 4.02 4.34
C SER A 34 13.80 2.78 3.45
N GLY A 35 13.84 2.98 2.14
CA GLY A 35 13.80 1.91 1.15
C GLY A 35 12.41 1.53 0.66
N LEU A 36 11.33 2.11 1.20
CA LEU A 36 9.99 1.99 0.61
C LEU A 36 9.69 3.17 -0.32
N LEU A 37 8.99 2.88 -1.41
CA LEU A 37 8.59 3.88 -2.43
C LEU A 37 7.19 4.46 -2.18
N HIS A 38 6.45 3.91 -1.22
CA HIS A 38 5.08 4.27 -0.93
C HIS A 38 4.91 4.78 0.50
N CYS A 39 3.94 5.68 0.68
CA CYS A 39 3.48 6.15 1.98
C CYS A 39 2.18 5.44 2.36
N PHE A 40 2.05 5.07 3.63
CA PHE A 40 0.92 4.33 4.16
C PHE A 40 0.22 5.14 5.25
N LYS A 41 -1.10 4.98 5.36
CA LYS A 41 -1.91 5.56 6.43
C LYS A 41 -2.80 4.50 7.01
N VAL A 42 -2.72 4.33 8.32
CA VAL A 42 -3.48 3.33 9.07
C VAL A 42 -4.60 4.01 9.84
N PHE A 43 -5.78 3.39 9.82
CA PHE A 43 -6.93 3.78 10.61
C PHE A 43 -7.18 2.70 11.65
N HIS A 44 -6.70 2.92 12.88
CA HIS A 44 -6.85 1.96 13.97
C HIS A 44 -8.29 1.91 14.48
N ASP A 45 -8.72 0.72 14.89
CA ASP A 45 -10.09 0.45 15.35
C ASP A 45 -10.51 1.35 16.52
N GLU A 46 -9.60 1.69 17.44
CA GLU A 46 -9.87 2.54 18.59
C GLU A 46 -9.94 4.04 18.24
N LYS A 47 -9.50 4.45 17.05
CA LYS A 47 -9.45 5.84 16.59
C LYS A 47 -10.54 6.17 15.57
N VAL A 48 -11.24 5.17 15.04
CA VAL A 48 -12.34 5.38 14.08
C VAL A 48 -13.69 5.43 14.78
N LEU A 49 -14.58 6.31 14.31
CA LEU A 49 -15.95 6.40 14.82
C LEU A 49 -16.78 5.15 14.49
N MET A 50 -16.54 4.57 13.31
CA MET A 50 -17.20 3.36 12.85
C MET A 50 -16.34 2.63 11.82
N LYS A 51 -16.47 1.30 11.76
CA LYS A 51 -15.85 0.46 10.72
C LYS A 51 -16.59 0.64 9.40
N ARG A 52 -15.90 0.37 8.30
CA ARG A 52 -16.41 0.45 6.93
C ARG A 52 -16.35 -0.93 6.26
N SER A 53 -17.27 -1.20 5.34
CA SER A 53 -17.13 -2.31 4.41
C SER A 53 -15.93 -2.10 3.49
N TRP A 54 -15.48 -3.17 2.81
CA TRP A 54 -14.32 -3.09 1.91
C TRP A 54 -14.49 -2.01 0.83
N VAL A 55 -15.67 -1.93 0.21
CA VAL A 55 -15.97 -0.95 -0.85
C VAL A 55 -15.96 0.48 -0.32
N GLU A 56 -16.54 0.70 0.87
CA GLU A 56 -16.54 2.02 1.52
C GLU A 56 -15.13 2.44 1.94
N ALA A 57 -14.29 1.50 2.39
CA ALA A 57 -12.90 1.77 2.73
C ALA A 57 -12.08 2.14 1.49
N ASP A 58 -12.29 1.45 0.37
CA ASP A 58 -11.65 1.78 -0.92
C ASP A 58 -12.03 3.17 -1.39
N PHE A 59 -13.33 3.50 -1.40
CA PHE A 59 -13.80 4.84 -1.75
C PHE A 59 -13.23 5.92 -0.81
N PHE A 60 -13.12 5.62 0.48
CA PHE A 60 -12.55 6.54 1.45
C PHE A 60 -11.04 6.78 1.20
N CYS A 61 -10.27 5.75 0.87
CA CYS A 61 -8.88 5.90 0.46
C CYS A 61 -8.75 6.73 -0.84
N GLN A 62 -9.61 6.50 -1.82
CA GLN A 62 -9.65 7.27 -3.07
C GLN A 62 -9.97 8.75 -2.84
N ALA A 63 -10.90 9.05 -1.93
CA ALA A 63 -11.23 10.43 -1.55
C ALA A 63 -10.06 11.18 -0.88
N LEU A 64 -9.08 10.45 -0.32
CA LEU A 64 -7.83 10.99 0.21
C LEU A 64 -6.72 11.10 -0.84
N GLY A 65 -6.98 10.75 -2.10
CA GLY A 65 -5.99 10.69 -3.17
C GLY A 65 -5.09 9.45 -3.14
N ALA A 66 -5.56 8.36 -2.50
CA ALA A 66 -4.81 7.11 -2.34
C ALA A 66 -5.65 5.90 -2.76
N GLN A 67 -5.13 4.69 -2.52
CA GLN A 67 -5.81 3.42 -2.75
C GLN A 67 -5.69 2.54 -1.51
N LEU A 68 -6.49 1.48 -1.40
CA LEU A 68 -6.22 0.43 -0.41
C LEU A 68 -4.80 -0.12 -0.60
N ALA A 69 -4.13 -0.41 0.51
CA ALA A 69 -2.74 -0.87 0.48
C ALA A 69 -2.60 -2.14 -0.36
N SER A 70 -1.75 -2.06 -1.39
CA SER A 70 -1.25 -3.20 -2.16
C SER A 70 0.21 -3.43 -1.83
N PHE A 71 0.60 -4.68 -1.60
CA PHE A 71 1.98 -5.03 -1.27
C PHE A 71 2.64 -5.72 -2.45
N GLN A 72 3.71 -5.11 -2.97
CA GLN A 72 4.58 -5.70 -4.00
C GLN A 72 5.76 -6.42 -3.37
N HIS A 73 6.20 -5.93 -2.20
CA HIS A 73 7.36 -6.44 -1.49
C HIS A 73 7.03 -6.81 -0.04
N TYR A 74 7.77 -7.78 0.51
CA TYR A 74 7.57 -8.26 1.87
C TYR A 74 7.82 -7.17 2.92
N GLU A 75 8.77 -6.29 2.65
CA GLU A 75 9.17 -5.17 3.49
C GLU A 75 8.00 -4.20 3.75
N GLU A 76 7.14 -3.97 2.76
CA GLU A 76 5.95 -3.14 2.88
C GLU A 76 4.93 -3.77 3.83
N GLN A 77 4.71 -5.07 3.70
CA GLN A 77 3.80 -5.82 4.57
C GLN A 77 4.30 -5.80 6.02
N VAL A 78 5.61 -5.99 6.24
CA VAL A 78 6.21 -5.92 7.58
C VAL A 78 6.07 -4.52 8.17
N PHE A 79 6.31 -3.48 7.37
CA PHE A 79 6.16 -2.10 7.79
C PHE A 79 4.72 -1.78 8.23
N VAL A 80 3.73 -2.07 7.39
CA VAL A 80 2.32 -1.78 7.70
C VAL A 80 1.85 -2.60 8.90
N LYS A 81 2.31 -3.84 9.06
CA LYS A 81 2.02 -4.64 10.26
C LYS A 81 2.52 -3.97 11.53
N ARG A 82 3.70 -3.34 11.51
CA ARG A 82 4.22 -2.58 12.65
C ARG A 82 3.40 -1.34 12.94
N LEU A 83 2.90 -0.65 11.92
CA LEU A 83 2.00 0.51 12.09
C LEU A 83 0.64 0.13 12.69
N LEU A 84 0.18 -1.11 12.50
CA LEU A 84 -1.07 -1.63 13.05
C LEU A 84 -0.96 -2.07 14.52
N THR A 85 0.24 -2.07 15.09
CA THR A 85 0.50 -2.48 16.49
C THR A 85 0.30 -1.30 17.43
#